data_AF-A0A4W5Q180-F1
#
_entry.id   AF-A0A4W5Q180-F1
#
_cell.length_a   1.000
_cell.length_b   1.000
_cell.length_c   1.000
_cell.angle_alpha   90.00
_cell.angle_beta   90.00
_cell.angle_gamma   90.00
#
_symmetry.space_group_name_H-M   'P 1'
#
loop_
_entity.id
_entity.type
_entity.pdbx_description
1 polymer ?
#
loop_
_entity_poly.entity_id
_entity_poly.type
_entity_poly.pdbx_seq_one_letter_code
_entity_poly.pdbx_strand_id
1 'polypeptide(L)'
;MSLFVSDPQSSVSLKIIPNRTQHFTSKSLSLSCEEKRNSTRWRLKRYREKAVESECGSNWGSIAGSTCTIRSTSEKDSGVYWCESGSGEYSNAVNITVEVGPLILESLAYPKTEGDCDSTLYKYISGNK
;
A
#
# COMPACT_ATOMS: atom_id res chain seq x y z
N MET A 1 35.24 21.15 15.28
CA MET A 1 34.25 21.81 14.41
C MET A 1 33.49 20.70 13.70
N SER A 2 32.35 20.30 14.25
CA SER A 2 31.60 19.15 13.75
C SER A 2 30.73 19.61 12.57
N LEU A 3 31.02 19.08 11.38
CA LEU A 3 30.16 19.25 10.21
C LEU A 3 28.95 18.35 10.40
N PHE A 4 27.84 18.91 10.89
CA PHE A 4 26.55 18.28 10.67
C PHE A 4 26.22 18.47 9.19
N VAL A 5 26.42 17.43 8.39
CA VAL A 5 25.75 17.33 7.10
C VAL A 5 24.29 17.07 7.44
N SER A 6 23.51 18.14 7.62
CA SER A 6 22.07 18.05 7.54
C SER A 6 21.77 17.57 6.12
N ASP A 7 21.44 16.29 6.00
CA ASP A 7 20.72 15.73 4.86
C ASP A 7 19.69 16.78 4.42
N PRO A 8 19.63 17.20 3.14
CA PRO A 8 18.63 18.15 2.70
C PRO A 8 17.26 17.51 2.92
N GLN A 9 16.70 17.75 4.11
CA GLN A 9 15.46 17.14 4.53
C GLN A 9 14.40 17.74 3.62
N SER A 10 14.00 16.97 2.61
CA SER A 10 12.99 17.38 1.64
C SER A 10 11.81 17.99 2.40
N SER A 11 11.29 19.10 1.88
CA SER A 11 10.16 19.82 2.49
C SER A 11 8.87 19.00 2.52
N VAL A 12 8.88 17.82 1.88
CA VAL A 12 7.78 16.86 1.79
C VAL A 12 8.21 15.48 2.30
N SER A 13 7.27 14.75 2.89
CA SER A 13 7.42 13.32 3.21
C SER A 13 6.28 12.50 2.64
N LEU A 14 6.59 11.34 2.08
CA LEU A 14 5.61 10.35 1.67
C LEU A 14 5.15 9.55 2.90
N LYS A 15 3.85 9.62 3.20
CA LYS A 15 3.19 8.85 4.24
C LYS A 15 2.42 7.67 3.66
N ILE A 16 2.49 6.54 4.35
CA ILE A 16 1.79 5.30 4.00
C ILE A 16 0.74 5.00 5.06
N ILE A 17 -0.47 4.62 4.64
CA ILE A 17 -1.57 4.23 5.52
C ILE A 17 -2.15 2.90 5.01
N PRO A 18 -2.05 1.81 5.79
CA PRO A 18 -1.41 1.72 7.12
C PRO A 18 0.11 1.94 7.05
N ASN A 19 0.72 2.47 8.13
CA ASN A 19 2.14 2.86 8.19
C ASN A 19 3.07 1.63 8.30
N ARG A 20 3.12 0.84 7.23
CA ARG A 20 3.98 -0.31 7.02
C ARG A 20 4.33 -0.40 5.54
N THR A 21 5.36 -1.18 5.19
CA THR A 21 5.80 -1.40 3.81
C THR A 21 5.39 -2.76 3.24
N GLN A 22 5.04 -3.72 4.11
CA GLN A 22 4.49 -5.02 3.72
C GLN A 22 2.96 -5.00 3.84
N HIS A 23 2.30 -5.40 2.76
CA HIS A 23 0.84 -5.46 2.66
C HIS A 23 0.40 -6.79 2.06
N PHE A 24 -0.88 -7.10 2.22
CA PHE A 24 -1.49 -8.26 1.59
C PHE A 24 -2.36 -7.83 0.42
N THR A 25 -2.59 -8.75 -0.52
CA THR A 25 -3.56 -8.59 -1.61
C THR A 25 -4.97 -8.34 -1.09
N SER A 26 -5.80 -7.70 -1.91
CA SER A 26 -7.22 -7.43 -1.62
C SER A 26 -7.43 -6.53 -0.40
N LYS A 27 -6.45 -5.70 -0.06
CA LYS A 27 -6.54 -4.68 1.00
C LYS A 27 -6.45 -3.29 0.40
N SER A 28 -6.93 -2.29 1.13
CA SER A 28 -6.74 -0.89 0.75
C SER A 28 -5.37 -0.39 1.21
N LEU A 29 -4.78 0.49 0.40
CA LEU A 29 -3.53 1.17 0.68
C LEU A 29 -3.67 2.64 0.27
N SER A 30 -3.39 3.55 1.19
CA SER A 30 -3.39 4.98 0.94
C SER A 30 -1.98 5.55 1.11
N LEU A 31 -1.57 6.37 0.15
CA LEU A 31 -0.29 7.06 0.11
C LEU A 31 -0.55 8.56 0.03
N SER A 32 0.16 9.38 0.81
CA SER A 32 -0.07 10.83 0.82
C SER A 32 1.25 11.59 0.86
N CYS A 33 1.34 12.65 0.04
CA CYS A 33 2.43 13.61 0.10
C CYS A 33 2.12 14.64 1.19
N GLU A 34 2.80 14.54 2.34
CA GLU A 34 2.66 15.51 3.43
C GLU A 34 3.71 16.62 3.26
N GLU A 35 3.25 17.83 2.95
CA GLU A 35 4.07 19.04 2.90
C GLU A 35 4.32 19.60 4.31
N LYS A 36 5.56 19.98 4.60
CA LYS A 36 5.90 20.78 5.79
C LYS A 36 5.73 22.28 5.56
N ARG A 37 5.69 22.74 4.30
CA ARG A 37 5.49 24.16 3.92
C ARG A 37 4.71 24.24 2.62
N ASN A 38 3.71 25.13 2.59
CA ASN A 38 2.77 25.41 1.49
C ASN A 38 3.46 25.67 0.13
N SER A 39 3.83 24.62 -0.60
CA SER A 39 4.46 24.77 -1.91
C SER A 39 4.34 23.51 -2.76
N THR A 40 3.67 23.73 -3.90
CA THR A 40 3.65 22.92 -5.13
C THR A 40 2.72 21.71 -5.15
N ARG A 41 1.99 21.51 -6.26
CA ARG A 41 1.21 20.27 -6.49
C ARG A 41 2.17 19.08 -6.63
N TRP A 42 2.40 18.35 -5.55
CA TRP A 42 3.15 17.09 -5.57
C TRP A 42 2.39 16.00 -6.30
N ARG A 43 3.12 15.20 -7.07
CA ARG A 43 2.59 14.10 -7.87
C ARG A 43 3.13 12.81 -7.29
N LEU A 44 2.23 11.92 -6.86
CA LEU A 44 2.66 10.61 -6.37
C LEU A 44 3.04 9.73 -7.57
N LYS A 45 4.28 9.25 -7.59
CA LYS A 45 4.83 8.38 -8.62
C LYS A 45 5.10 6.99 -8.05
N ARG A 46 5.19 6.02 -8.94
CA ARG A 46 5.69 4.68 -8.64
C ARG A 46 6.53 4.10 -9.75
N TYR A 47 7.49 3.28 -9.35
CA TYR A 47 8.25 2.38 -10.21
C TYR A 47 8.00 0.94 -9.75
N ARG A 48 7.76 0.04 -10.70
CA ARG A 48 7.55 -1.39 -10.41
C ARG A 48 8.48 -2.22 -11.26
N GLU A 49 8.82 -3.42 -10.78
CA GLU A 49 9.63 -4.35 -11.55
C GLU A 49 8.96 -4.62 -12.92
N LYS A 50 9.70 -4.41 -14.01
CA LYS A 50 9.24 -4.60 -15.40
C LYS A 50 8.12 -3.65 -15.86
N ALA A 51 7.91 -2.53 -15.17
CA ALA A 51 6.98 -1.49 -15.61
C ALA A 51 7.66 -0.12 -15.73
N VAL A 52 7.11 0.72 -16.61
CA VAL A 52 7.50 2.12 -16.69
C VAL A 52 7.00 2.86 -15.45
N GLU A 53 7.74 3.89 -15.05
CA GLU A 53 7.29 4.85 -14.05
C GLU A 53 5.88 5.36 -14.38
N SER A 54 5.03 5.46 -13.36
CA SER A 54 3.67 5.97 -13.53
C SER A 54 3.24 6.84 -12.36
N GLU A 55 2.48 7.88 -12.68
CA GLU A 55 1.81 8.73 -11.70
C GLU A 55 0.51 8.08 -11.21
N CYS A 56 0.13 8.36 -9.96
CA CYS A 56 -1.16 7.95 -9.43
C CYS A 56 -2.29 8.52 -10.27
N GLY A 57 -3.36 7.76 -10.43
CA GLY A 57 -4.49 8.10 -11.26
C GLY A 57 -5.14 6.83 -11.82
N SER A 58 -6.01 7.00 -12.82
CA SER A 58 -6.91 5.95 -13.35
C SER A 58 -6.24 4.60 -13.65
N ASN A 59 -4.94 4.57 -13.91
CA ASN A 59 -4.18 3.36 -14.20
C ASN A 59 -3.96 2.44 -12.99
N TRP A 60 -3.94 2.96 -11.75
CA TRP A 60 -3.64 2.13 -10.57
C TRP A 60 -4.06 2.69 -9.21
N GLY A 61 -4.56 3.92 -9.15
CA GLY A 61 -4.98 4.54 -7.90
C GLY A 61 -6.09 5.56 -8.12
N SER A 62 -6.67 6.05 -7.04
CA SER A 62 -7.64 7.15 -7.07
C SER A 62 -7.07 8.33 -6.31
N ILE A 63 -6.99 9.50 -6.96
CA ILE A 63 -6.47 10.72 -6.34
C ILE A 63 -7.59 11.47 -5.61
N ALA A 64 -7.32 11.87 -4.38
CA ALA A 64 -8.11 12.81 -3.59
C ALA A 64 -7.16 13.79 -2.88
N GLY A 65 -7.00 15.00 -3.44
CA GLY A 65 -5.99 15.95 -2.95
C GLY A 65 -4.57 15.43 -3.14
N SER A 66 -3.75 15.44 -2.09
CA SER A 66 -2.40 14.86 -2.07
C SER A 66 -2.37 13.35 -1.80
N THR A 67 -3.55 12.72 -1.64
CA THR A 67 -3.67 11.31 -1.30
C THR A 67 -4.01 10.48 -2.53
N CYS A 68 -3.31 9.36 -2.69
CA CYS A 68 -3.58 8.31 -3.66
C CYS A 68 -4.04 7.06 -2.93
N THR A 69 -5.16 6.49 -3.34
CA THR A 69 -5.69 5.24 -2.76
C THR A 69 -5.73 4.13 -3.79
N ILE A 70 -5.06 3.02 -3.48
CA ILE A 70 -5.23 1.73 -4.14
C ILE A 70 -6.34 1.00 -3.37
N ARG A 71 -7.50 0.79 -4.03
CA ARG A 71 -8.68 0.23 -3.36
C ARG A 71 -8.52 -1.25 -3.00
N SER A 72 -7.83 -1.99 -3.86
CA SER A 72 -7.60 -3.42 -3.73
C SER A 72 -6.22 -3.73 -4.27
N THR A 73 -5.26 -3.94 -3.37
CA THR A 73 -3.88 -4.26 -3.69
C THR A 73 -3.75 -5.62 -4.40
N SER A 74 -2.77 -5.70 -5.29
CA SER A 74 -2.33 -6.93 -5.95
C SER A 74 -0.82 -7.05 -5.86
N GLU A 75 -0.24 -8.24 -6.09
CA GLU A 75 1.22 -8.41 -6.09
C GLU A 75 1.92 -7.47 -7.07
N LYS A 76 1.23 -7.10 -8.17
CA LYS A 76 1.68 -6.13 -9.17
C LYS A 76 1.75 -4.70 -8.66
N ASP A 77 1.29 -4.40 -7.46
CA ASP A 77 1.44 -3.10 -6.82
C ASP A 77 2.71 -3.01 -5.97
N SER A 78 3.51 -4.09 -5.90
CA SER A 78 4.85 -4.03 -5.31
C SER A 78 5.76 -3.11 -6.13
N GLY A 79 6.56 -2.29 -5.45
CA GLY A 79 7.44 -1.33 -6.10
C GLY A 79 7.86 -0.17 -5.20
N VAL A 80 8.60 0.77 -5.79
CA VAL A 80 9.10 1.97 -5.12
C VAL A 80 8.14 3.13 -5.38
N TYR A 81 7.79 3.87 -4.34
CA TYR A 81 6.84 4.98 -4.37
C TYR A 81 7.49 6.25 -3.82
N TRP A 82 7.19 7.41 -4.41
CA TRP A 82 7.68 8.72 -3.98
C TRP A 82 6.76 9.84 -4.45
N CYS A 83 6.93 11.04 -3.88
CA CYS A 83 6.31 12.27 -4.37
C CYS A 83 7.34 13.07 -5.17
N GLU A 84 6.91 13.62 -6.30
CA GLU A 84 7.72 14.45 -7.18
C GLU A 84 7.05 15.83 -7.37
N SER A 85 7.84 16.91 -7.27
CA SER A 85 7.38 18.26 -7.57
C SER A 85 7.55 18.60 -9.06
N GLY A 86 6.82 19.60 -9.55
CA GLY A 86 7.03 20.12 -10.90
C GLY A 86 8.41 20.76 -11.14
N SER A 87 9.16 21.08 -10.07
CA SER A 87 10.53 21.61 -10.10
C SER A 87 11.60 20.50 -10.11
N GLY A 88 11.21 19.22 -10.03
CA GLY A 88 12.14 18.08 -9.99
C GLY A 88 12.69 17.76 -8.60
N GLU A 89 12.02 18.20 -7.54
CA GLU A 89 12.32 17.80 -6.16
C GLU A 89 11.60 16.48 -5.82
N TYR A 90 12.20 15.67 -4.94
CA TYR A 90 11.67 14.37 -4.55
C TYR A 90 11.48 14.29 -3.03
N SER A 91 10.46 13.52 -2.59
CA SER A 91 10.34 13.09 -1.20
C SER A 91 11.28 11.93 -0.87
N ASN A 92 11.19 11.41 0.35
CA ASN A 92 11.65 10.04 0.61
C ASN A 92 10.96 9.05 -0.34
N ALA A 93 11.70 8.04 -0.78
CA ALA A 93 11.16 6.90 -1.50
C ALA A 93 10.91 5.73 -0.54
N VAL A 94 9.84 4.97 -0.78
CA VAL A 94 9.48 3.80 0.04
C VAL A 94 9.28 2.59 -0.86
N ASN A 95 9.86 1.45 -0.48
CA ASN A 95 9.65 0.19 -1.18
C ASN A 95 8.49 -0.55 -0.52
N ILE A 96 7.44 -0.83 -1.29
CA ILE A 96 6.23 -1.53 -0.84
C ILE A 96 6.23 -2.92 -1.45
N THR A 97 5.95 -3.92 -0.62
CA THR A 97 5.78 -5.32 -1.03
C THR A 97 4.34 -5.73 -0.76
N VAL A 98 3.68 -6.30 -1.77
CA VAL A 98 2.34 -6.87 -1.64
C VAL A 98 2.40 -8.37 -1.89
N GLU A 99 1.95 -9.14 -0.90
CA GLU A 99 1.96 -10.60 -0.93
C GLU A 99 0.55 -11.18 -0.81
N VAL A 100 0.35 -12.41 -1.27
CA VAL A 100 -0.91 -13.12 -1.01
C VAL A 100 -1.02 -13.39 0.49
N GLY A 101 -2.08 -12.85 1.10
CA GLY A 101 -2.35 -13.07 2.53
C GLY A 101 -2.71 -14.53 2.84
N PRO A 102 -2.53 -14.98 4.08
CA PRO A 102 -2.89 -16.33 4.48
C PRO A 102 -4.40 -16.56 4.34
N LEU A 103 -4.75 -17.69 3.72
CA LEU A 103 -6.11 -18.21 3.70
C LEU A 103 -6.39 -18.89 5.04
N ILE A 104 -7.41 -18.42 5.76
CA ILE A 104 -7.89 -19.09 6.96
C ILE A 104 -9.07 -19.97 6.55
N LEU A 105 -8.94 -21.26 6.81
CA LEU A 105 -10.02 -22.24 6.63
C LEU A 105 -10.71 -22.41 7.97
N GLU A 106 -11.94 -21.92 8.08
CA GLU A 106 -12.77 -22.20 9.26
C GLU A 106 -13.64 -23.42 9.00
N SER A 107 -13.50 -24.42 9.87
CA SER A 107 -14.40 -25.56 9.94
C SER A 107 -15.63 -25.14 10.75
N LEU A 108 -16.82 -25.19 10.14
CA LEU A 108 -18.05 -25.00 10.88
C LEU A 108 -18.43 -26.30 11.55
N ALA A 109 -18.44 -26.31 12.89
CA ALA A 109 -18.98 -27.43 13.64
C ALA A 109 -20.52 -27.39 13.53
N TYR A 110 -21.09 -28.29 12.72
CA TYR A 110 -22.52 -28.56 12.77
C TYR A 110 -22.83 -29.49 13.97
N PRO A 111 -23.92 -29.25 14.72
CA PRO A 111 -24.32 -30.14 15.79
C PRO A 111 -24.64 -31.52 15.19
N LYS A 112 -23.85 -32.54 15.56
CA LYS A 112 -24.09 -33.91 15.13
C LYS A 112 -25.32 -34.45 15.88
N THR A 113 -26.42 -34.63 15.16
CA THR A 113 -27.49 -35.55 15.56
C THR A 113 -27.06 -36.97 15.23
N GLU A 114 -27.30 -37.90 16.16
CA GLU A 114 -26.95 -39.32 16.05
C GLU A 114 -27.66 -39.95 14.84
N GLY A 115 -26.91 -40.23 13.77
CA GLY A 115 -27.42 -40.84 12.53
C GLY A 115 -27.10 -40.11 11.22
N ASP A 116 -26.48 -38.93 11.26
CA ASP A 116 -26.16 -38.16 10.03
C ASP A 116 -24.77 -38.47 9.46
N CYS A 117 -24.65 -38.48 8.13
CA CYS A 117 -23.36 -38.62 7.44
C CYS A 117 -22.52 -37.37 7.70
N ASP A 118 -21.25 -37.55 8.08
CA ASP A 118 -20.35 -36.49 8.56
C ASP A 118 -20.07 -35.41 7.50
N SER A 119 -20.98 -34.45 7.37
CA SER A 119 -20.84 -33.32 6.43
C SER A 119 -20.17 -32.15 7.14
N THR A 120 -18.84 -32.17 7.18
CA THR A 120 -18.06 -31.02 7.63
C THR A 120 -18.06 -29.95 6.53
N LEU A 121 -18.61 -28.76 6.81
CA LEU A 121 -18.61 -27.63 5.89
C LEU A 121 -17.46 -26.67 6.21
N TYR A 122 -16.64 -26.35 5.20
CA TYR A 122 -15.56 -25.37 5.31
C TYR A 122 -15.94 -24.02 4.69
N LYS A 123 -15.49 -22.92 5.30
CA LYS A 123 -15.56 -21.57 4.70
C LYS A 123 -14.15 -20.98 4.56
N TYR A 124 -13.91 -20.33 3.42
CA TYR A 124 -12.67 -19.58 3.17
C TYR A 124 -12.84 -18.14 3.67
N ILE A 125 -11.95 -17.71 4.56
CA ILE A 125 -11.92 -16.33 5.04
C ILE A 125 -10.53 -15.75 4.77
N SER A 126 -10.48 -14.54 4.22
CA SER A 126 -9.22 -13.81 4.04
C SER A 126 -8.71 -13.37 5.41
N GLY A 127 -7.57 -13.91 5.86
CA GLY A 127 -6.99 -13.57 7.15
C GLY A 127 -6.69 -12.06 7.26
N ASN A 128 -7.19 -11.44 8.32
CA ASN A 128 -6.73 -10.13 8.77
C ASN A 128 -5.60 -10.37 9.78
N LYS A 129 -4.34 -10.16 9.37
CA LYS A 129 -3.24 -10.05 10.33
C LYS A 129 -3.15 -8.64 10.87
#